data_AF-A0A0C3D7Y5-F1
#
_entry.id   AF-A0A0C3D7Y5-F1
#
_cell.length_a   1.000
_cell.length_b   1.000
_cell.length_c   1.000
_cell.angle_alpha   90.00
_cell.angle_beta   90.00
_cell.angle_gamma   90.00
#
_symmetry.space_group_name_H-M   'P 1'
#
loop_
_entity.id
_entity.type
_entity.pdbx_description
1 polymer ?
#
loop_
_entity_poly.entity_id
_entity_poly.type
_entity_poly.pdbx_seq_one_letter_code
_entity_poly.pdbx_strand_id
1 'polypeptide(L)'
;MERTSSGSSIISDASFEPRHNYTFTRCDAEAAHRVEMHFKSLPPHDQHAMQLRNLIRYLIKNPFPVEDEVLHKILKLADSVFFGGVLFGRVRWEWSNPSQPRFETELIGTTALREAAQGGYETLIVLSEPILKHPDYDRRLLLSAFLHELVHCYLFIQCGFTARSHGGHTDGFHAIVGIIDKWAGSGYLRLCEMKANLNHFLNDRGRVIDVKLGTLRGHRHDGCNQSPGPQGEYLETAGFNPGWV
;
A
#
# COMPACT_ATOMS: atom_id res chain seq x y z
N MET A 1 13.98 3.49 -11.94
CA MET A 1 14.19 2.32 -11.06
C MET A 1 14.22 2.80 -9.62
N GLU A 2 13.15 2.50 -8.88
CA GLU A 2 13.04 2.85 -7.46
C GLU A 2 13.89 1.88 -6.63
N ARG A 3 14.50 2.37 -5.54
CA ARG A 3 15.44 1.61 -4.69
C ARG A 3 15.01 1.69 -3.22
N THR A 4 15.07 0.58 -2.51
CA THR A 4 14.79 0.62 -1.07
C THR A 4 15.98 1.15 -0.26
N SER A 5 15.80 1.36 1.05
CA SER A 5 16.89 1.65 1.98
C SER A 5 17.96 0.55 2.02
N SER A 6 17.58 -0.71 1.78
CA SER A 6 18.52 -1.84 1.64
C SER A 6 19.18 -1.95 0.27
N GLY A 7 18.86 -1.05 -0.68
CA GLY A 7 19.40 -1.08 -2.04
C GLY A 7 18.73 -2.08 -2.97
N SER A 8 17.61 -2.69 -2.56
CA SER A 8 16.82 -3.57 -3.42
C SER A 8 16.22 -2.74 -4.56
N SER A 9 16.54 -3.10 -5.80
CA SER A 9 15.95 -2.47 -6.98
C SER A 9 14.54 -2.98 -7.22
N ILE A 10 13.62 -2.03 -7.32
CA ILE A 10 12.23 -2.26 -7.67
C ILE A 10 12.15 -2.08 -9.18
N ILE A 11 11.90 -3.18 -9.90
CA ILE A 11 11.50 -3.09 -11.30
C ILE A 11 10.04 -2.65 -11.30
N SER A 12 9.85 -1.34 -11.30
CA SER A 12 8.53 -0.72 -11.48
C SER A 12 8.13 -0.64 -12.96
N ASP A 13 9.07 -0.82 -13.91
CA ASP A 13 8.96 -0.19 -15.24
C ASP A 13 9.36 -1.08 -16.44
N ALA A 14 9.53 -2.39 -16.27
CA ALA A 14 9.74 -3.24 -17.44
C ALA A 14 8.39 -3.40 -18.16
N SER A 15 8.33 -2.92 -19.41
CA SER A 15 7.31 -3.30 -20.39
C SER A 15 7.28 -4.83 -20.49
N PHE A 16 6.43 -5.45 -19.66
CA PHE A 16 6.30 -6.90 -19.63
C PHE A 16 5.34 -7.31 -20.72
N GLU A 17 5.91 -7.87 -21.79
CA GLU A 17 5.19 -8.74 -22.70
C GLU A 17 4.63 -9.91 -21.89
N PRO A 18 3.30 -10.09 -21.82
CA PRO A 18 2.70 -11.15 -21.02
C PRO A 18 3.10 -12.50 -21.61
N ARG A 19 4.18 -13.09 -21.10
CA ARG A 19 4.48 -14.50 -21.35
C ARG A 19 3.29 -15.27 -20.80
N HIS A 20 2.47 -15.78 -21.72
CA HIS A 20 1.27 -16.59 -21.48
C HIS A 20 1.63 -17.89 -20.76
N ASN A 21 1.99 -17.81 -19.49
CA ASN A 21 2.08 -18.96 -18.60
C ASN A 21 0.87 -18.95 -17.68
N TYR A 22 -0.09 -19.78 -18.07
CA TYR A 22 -1.36 -20.07 -17.45
C TYR A 22 -1.20 -20.76 -16.08
N THR A 23 -0.65 -20.07 -15.09
CA THR A 23 -0.61 -20.58 -13.72
C THR A 23 -0.98 -19.48 -12.73
N PHE A 24 -2.28 -19.46 -12.44
CA PHE A 24 -2.97 -18.90 -11.28
C PHE A 24 -3.68 -17.54 -11.43
N THR A 25 -4.98 -17.38 -11.09
CA THR A 25 -6.12 -18.36 -10.99
C THR A 25 -7.48 -17.73 -10.65
N ARG A 26 -7.55 -16.48 -10.18
CA ARG A 26 -8.80 -15.92 -9.61
C ARG A 26 -9.00 -14.46 -9.98
N CYS A 27 -10.25 -14.05 -10.13
CA CYS A 27 -10.58 -12.63 -10.26
C CYS A 27 -10.51 -11.94 -8.90
N ASP A 28 -10.42 -10.61 -8.91
CA ASP A 28 -10.38 -9.77 -7.72
C ASP A 28 -11.59 -9.98 -6.80
N ALA A 29 -12.78 -10.19 -7.37
CA ALA A 29 -14.00 -10.50 -6.63
C ALA A 29 -13.92 -11.82 -5.86
N GLU A 30 -13.32 -12.86 -6.45
CA GLU A 30 -13.10 -14.15 -5.76
C GLU A 30 -12.08 -14.02 -4.62
N ALA A 31 -11.03 -13.21 -4.81
CA ALA A 31 -10.06 -12.92 -3.78
C ALA A 31 -10.72 -12.18 -2.59
N ALA A 32 -11.54 -11.16 -2.88
CA ALA A 32 -12.29 -10.44 -1.86
C ALA A 32 -13.30 -11.34 -1.11
N HIS A 33 -14.02 -12.19 -1.84
CA HIS A 33 -14.96 -13.14 -1.23
C HIS A 33 -14.25 -14.12 -0.27
N ARG A 34 -13.01 -14.53 -0.58
CA ARG A 34 -12.21 -15.36 0.34
C ARG A 34 -11.86 -14.65 1.63
N VAL A 35 -11.48 -13.38 1.57
CA VAL A 35 -11.26 -12.55 2.76
C VAL A 35 -12.55 -12.48 3.58
N GLU A 36 -13.69 -12.25 2.92
CA GLU A 36 -14.98 -12.18 3.58
C GLU A 36 -15.34 -13.50 4.30
N MET A 37 -15.20 -14.63 3.60
CA MET A 37 -15.51 -15.96 4.16
C MET A 37 -14.56 -16.34 5.30
N HIS A 38 -13.25 -16.07 5.13
CA HIS A 38 -12.26 -16.27 6.19
C HIS A 38 -12.62 -15.45 7.42
N PHE A 39 -12.85 -14.15 7.24
CA PHE A 39 -13.15 -13.24 8.33
C PHE A 39 -14.46 -13.59 9.05
N LYS A 40 -15.50 -14.02 8.32
CA LYS A 40 -16.77 -14.53 8.91
C LYS A 40 -16.58 -15.83 9.69
N SER A 41 -15.61 -16.66 9.31
CA SER A 41 -15.32 -17.92 9.99
C SER A 41 -14.50 -17.76 11.27
N LEU A 42 -13.97 -16.57 11.54
CA LEU A 42 -13.18 -16.31 12.74
C LEU A 42 -14.03 -16.47 14.02
N PRO A 43 -13.46 -17.10 15.05
CA PRO A 43 -14.11 -17.15 16.37
C PRO A 43 -14.36 -15.73 16.93
N PRO A 44 -15.47 -15.50 17.67
CA PRO A 44 -15.77 -14.20 18.28
C PRO A 44 -14.66 -13.65 19.20
N HIS A 45 -13.84 -14.54 19.76
CA HIS A 45 -12.71 -14.22 20.64
C HIS A 45 -11.37 -14.69 20.07
N ASP A 46 -11.22 -14.59 18.75
CA ASP A 46 -9.96 -14.89 18.10
C ASP A 46 -8.81 -14.07 18.72
N GLN A 47 -7.76 -14.77 19.17
CA GLN A 47 -6.67 -14.15 19.91
C GLN A 47 -5.87 -13.17 19.04
N HIS A 48 -5.67 -13.48 17.75
CA HIS A 48 -4.95 -12.61 16.84
C HIS A 48 -5.75 -11.34 16.53
N ALA A 49 -7.06 -11.46 16.34
CA ALA A 49 -7.95 -10.31 16.18
C ALA A 49 -7.93 -9.40 17.41
N MET A 50 -7.98 -9.97 18.62
CA MET A 50 -7.88 -9.19 19.86
C MET A 50 -6.52 -8.50 20.00
N GLN A 51 -5.42 -9.21 19.71
CA GLN A 51 -4.07 -8.66 19.75
C GLN A 51 -3.89 -7.52 18.75
N LEU A 52 -4.35 -7.68 17.51
CA LEU A 52 -4.26 -6.65 16.47
C LEU A 52 -5.03 -5.40 16.89
N ARG A 53 -6.24 -5.58 17.40
CA ARG A 53 -7.07 -4.47 17.88
C ARG A 53 -6.42 -3.72 19.03
N ASN A 54 -5.83 -4.44 20.00
CA ASN A 54 -5.11 -3.82 21.11
C ASN A 54 -3.86 -3.09 20.65
N LEU A 55 -3.12 -3.65 19.67
CA LEU A 55 -1.94 -3.02 19.11
C LEU A 55 -2.26 -1.73 18.37
N ILE A 56 -3.30 -1.73 17.53
CA ILE A 56 -3.80 -0.53 16.83
C ILE A 56 -4.19 0.55 17.85
N ARG A 57 -4.95 0.20 18.88
CA ARG A 57 -5.34 1.16 19.94
C ARG A 57 -4.13 1.70 20.70
N TYR A 58 -3.16 0.84 21.00
CA TYR A 58 -1.93 1.24 21.67
C TYR A 58 -1.15 2.27 20.84
N LEU A 59 -0.99 2.03 19.54
CA LEU A 59 -0.24 2.92 18.65
C LEU A 59 -0.92 4.28 18.47
N ILE A 60 -2.24 4.30 18.43
CA ILE A 60 -2.99 5.56 18.32
C ILE A 60 -2.85 6.38 19.61
N LYS A 61 -2.82 5.73 20.78
CA LYS A 61 -2.66 6.40 22.08
C LYS A 61 -1.22 6.83 22.38
N ASN A 62 -0.23 6.14 21.83
CA ASN A 62 1.19 6.38 22.09
C ASN A 62 1.91 6.77 20.80
N PRO A 63 1.73 8.03 20.35
CA PRO A 63 2.45 8.50 19.18
C PRO A 63 3.93 8.64 19.56
N PHE A 64 4.80 7.84 18.90
CA PHE A 64 6.28 7.92 18.89
C PHE A 64 7.05 7.18 20.01
N PRO A 65 8.18 6.52 19.69
CA PRO A 65 8.58 5.97 18.37
C PRO A 65 7.84 4.65 18.06
N VAL A 66 7.64 4.35 16.77
CA VAL A 66 7.12 3.04 16.33
C VAL A 66 8.31 2.21 15.87
N GLU A 67 8.62 1.18 16.63
CA GLU A 67 9.67 0.22 16.26
C GLU A 67 9.24 -0.64 15.07
N ASP A 68 10.17 -0.97 14.19
CA ASP A 68 9.92 -1.80 13.00
C ASP A 68 9.30 -3.17 13.37
N GLU A 69 9.66 -3.73 14.53
CA GLU A 69 9.08 -4.96 15.06
C GLU A 69 7.56 -4.86 15.26
N VAL A 70 7.05 -3.66 15.54
CA VAL A 70 5.60 -3.44 15.67
C VAL A 70 4.90 -3.57 14.33
N LEU A 71 5.47 -3.02 13.25
CA LEU A 71 4.94 -3.17 11.90
C LEU A 71 5.01 -4.64 11.44
N HIS A 72 6.10 -5.34 11.77
CA HIS A 72 6.21 -6.78 11.53
C HIS A 72 5.12 -7.57 12.25
N LYS A 73 4.84 -7.22 13.50
CA LYS A 73 3.74 -7.82 14.27
C LYS A 73 2.37 -7.52 13.67
N ILE A 74 2.14 -6.29 13.19
CA ILE A 74 0.91 -5.92 12.48
C ILE A 74 0.74 -6.76 11.23
N LEU A 75 1.78 -6.90 10.40
CA LEU A 75 1.74 -7.75 9.19
C LEU A 75 1.30 -9.18 9.52
N LYS A 76 1.96 -9.82 10.50
CA LYS A 76 1.62 -11.19 10.91
C LYS A 76 0.19 -11.33 11.40
N LEU A 77 -0.26 -10.40 12.25
CA LEU A 77 -1.60 -10.42 12.80
C LEU A 77 -2.67 -10.13 11.73
N ALA A 78 -2.44 -9.14 10.86
CA ALA A 78 -3.33 -8.82 9.76
C ALA A 78 -3.44 -9.98 8.76
N ASP A 79 -2.33 -10.66 8.46
CA ASP A 79 -2.33 -11.86 7.62
C ASP A 79 -3.20 -12.97 8.22
N SER A 80 -3.07 -13.23 9.51
CA SER A 80 -3.91 -14.22 10.18
C SER A 80 -5.38 -13.81 10.23
N VAL A 81 -5.68 -12.54 10.49
CA VAL A 81 -7.06 -12.07 10.72
C VAL A 81 -7.81 -11.87 9.40
N PHE A 82 -7.18 -11.30 8.38
CA PHE A 82 -7.86 -10.93 7.14
C PHE A 82 -7.51 -11.84 5.98
N PHE A 83 -6.25 -12.26 5.86
CA PHE A 83 -5.73 -12.83 4.62
C PHE A 83 -5.50 -14.35 4.67
N GLY A 84 -5.82 -15.00 5.79
CA GLY A 84 -5.75 -16.46 5.94
C GLY A 84 -4.35 -17.05 5.79
N GLY A 85 -3.30 -16.28 6.11
CA GLY A 85 -1.91 -16.73 6.00
C GLY A 85 -1.29 -16.61 4.61
N VAL A 86 -1.97 -15.96 3.67
CA VAL A 86 -1.51 -15.81 2.27
C VAL A 86 -0.26 -14.93 2.17
N LEU A 87 -0.09 -13.96 3.07
CA LEU A 87 1.04 -13.03 3.03
C LEU A 87 2.32 -13.64 3.61
N PHE A 88 2.21 -14.71 4.40
CA PHE A 88 3.32 -15.36 5.08
C PHE A 88 4.43 -15.79 4.10
N GLY A 89 5.63 -15.27 4.32
CA GLY A 89 6.80 -15.56 3.47
C GLY A 89 6.72 -14.98 2.05
N ARG A 90 5.71 -14.15 1.75
CA ARG A 90 5.49 -13.52 0.44
C ARG A 90 5.53 -12.00 0.48
N VAL A 91 5.45 -11.39 1.66
CA VAL A 91 5.48 -9.93 1.83
C VAL A 91 6.74 -9.50 2.57
N ARG A 92 7.46 -8.56 1.97
CA ARG A 92 8.50 -7.75 2.63
C ARG A 92 8.04 -6.30 2.68
N TRP A 93 8.55 -5.53 3.63
CA TRP A 93 8.35 -4.10 3.66
C TRP A 93 9.64 -3.38 4.09
N GLU A 94 9.87 -2.19 3.56
CA GLU A 94 11.05 -1.37 3.86
C GLU A 94 10.69 0.13 3.90
N TRP A 95 11.47 0.91 4.63
CA TRP A 95 11.41 2.37 4.55
C TRP A 95 12.03 2.88 3.25
N SER A 96 11.48 3.97 2.72
CA SER A 96 11.96 4.67 1.52
C SER A 96 13.40 5.13 1.69
N ASN A 97 14.19 5.10 0.60
CA ASN A 97 15.53 5.66 0.61
C ASN A 97 15.50 7.20 0.63
N PRO A 98 16.26 7.90 1.49
CA PRO A 98 16.32 9.37 1.49
C PRO A 98 16.74 9.99 0.16
N SER A 99 17.44 9.25 -0.70
CA SER A 99 17.82 9.71 -2.06
C SER A 99 16.66 9.71 -3.07
N GLN A 100 15.41 9.46 -2.64
CA GLN A 100 14.22 9.46 -3.50
C GLN A 100 13.24 10.57 -3.13
N PRO A 101 13.35 11.73 -3.81
CA PRO A 101 12.53 12.91 -3.53
C PRO A 101 11.01 12.67 -3.62
N ARG A 102 10.57 11.67 -4.40
CA ARG A 102 9.14 11.34 -4.53
C ARG A 102 8.51 10.91 -3.21
N PHE A 103 9.25 10.21 -2.34
CA PHE A 103 8.76 9.82 -1.02
C PHE A 103 8.71 10.98 -0.03
N GLU A 104 9.35 12.12 -0.31
CA GLU A 104 9.28 13.30 0.57
C GLU A 104 7.96 14.07 0.42
N THR A 105 7.30 13.97 -0.74
CA THR A 105 6.21 14.88 -1.09
C THR A 105 4.99 14.23 -1.73
N GLU A 106 5.15 13.12 -2.45
CA GLU A 106 4.12 12.55 -3.33
C GLU A 106 3.69 11.13 -2.90
N LEU A 107 4.66 10.26 -2.62
CA LEU A 107 4.41 8.84 -2.37
C LEU A 107 4.39 8.57 -0.88
N ILE A 108 3.28 8.03 -0.36
CA ILE A 108 3.11 7.65 1.05
C ILE A 108 3.54 6.20 1.24
N GLY A 109 3.22 5.33 0.29
CA GLY A 109 3.58 3.92 0.31
C GLY A 109 3.28 3.28 -1.04
N THR A 110 4.13 2.37 -1.52
CA THR A 110 3.94 1.67 -2.80
C THR A 110 4.21 0.19 -2.63
N THR A 111 3.57 -0.64 -3.45
CA THR A 111 3.77 -2.08 -3.47
C THR A 111 4.29 -2.53 -4.83
N ALA A 112 5.42 -3.22 -4.82
CA ALA A 112 5.99 -3.90 -5.98
C ALA A 112 5.68 -5.40 -5.98
N LEU A 113 5.66 -6.00 -7.16
CA LEU A 113 5.36 -7.43 -7.40
C LEU A 113 6.49 -8.05 -8.21
N ARG A 114 6.88 -9.28 -7.87
CA ARG A 114 7.75 -10.13 -8.70
C ARG A 114 7.42 -11.61 -8.53
N GLU A 115 7.93 -12.44 -9.43
CA GLU A 115 7.89 -13.89 -9.26
C GLU A 115 8.79 -14.32 -8.09
N ALA A 116 8.30 -15.24 -7.27
CA ALA A 116 9.04 -15.80 -6.16
C ALA A 116 9.83 -17.03 -6.60
N ALA A 117 10.99 -17.27 -5.98
CA ALA A 117 11.85 -18.41 -6.30
C ALA A 117 11.15 -19.77 -6.10
N GLN A 118 10.26 -19.85 -5.11
CA GLN A 118 9.45 -21.02 -4.78
C GLN A 118 8.15 -21.13 -5.62
N GLY A 119 8.01 -20.34 -6.69
CA GLY A 119 6.83 -20.27 -7.54
C GLY A 119 5.73 -19.36 -6.98
N GLY A 120 4.86 -18.87 -7.88
CA GLY A 120 3.89 -17.82 -7.58
C GLY A 120 4.56 -16.45 -7.43
N TYR A 121 3.91 -15.55 -6.69
CA TYR A 121 4.37 -14.17 -6.55
C TYR A 121 4.82 -13.83 -5.13
N GLU A 122 5.65 -12.80 -5.03
CA GLU A 122 6.00 -12.12 -3.78
C GLU A 122 6.03 -10.60 -4.00
N THR A 123 5.88 -9.86 -2.91
CA THR A 123 5.67 -8.41 -2.94
C THR A 123 6.59 -7.68 -1.96
N LEU A 124 6.90 -6.44 -2.30
CA LEU A 124 7.69 -5.53 -1.48
C LEU A 124 6.93 -4.22 -1.31
N ILE A 125 6.63 -3.86 -0.07
CA ILE A 125 6.09 -2.57 0.31
C ILE A 125 7.25 -1.60 0.56
N VAL A 126 7.15 -0.38 0.03
CA VAL A 126 8.04 0.73 0.40
C VAL A 126 7.21 1.85 1.00
N LEU A 127 7.51 2.22 2.23
CA LEU A 127 6.81 3.26 3.00
C LEU A 127 7.61 4.56 3.06
N SER A 128 6.96 5.70 2.88
CA SER A 128 7.61 7.00 3.08
C SER A 128 7.96 7.22 4.55
N GLU A 129 9.24 7.11 4.87
CA GLU A 129 9.74 7.53 6.17
C GLU A 129 9.46 9.02 6.48
N PRO A 130 9.79 9.99 5.59
CA PRO A 130 9.63 11.40 5.91
C PRO A 130 8.17 11.83 6.13
N ILE A 131 7.20 11.20 5.46
CA ILE A 131 5.78 11.50 5.67
C ILE A 131 5.24 10.73 6.89
N LEU A 132 5.47 9.42 6.96
CA LEU A 132 4.80 8.56 7.94
C LEU A 132 5.41 8.63 9.35
N LYS A 133 6.65 9.10 9.47
CA LYS A 133 7.28 9.43 10.75
C LYS A 133 7.21 10.92 11.09
N HIS A 134 6.57 11.75 10.26
CA HIS A 134 6.46 13.18 10.54
C HIS A 134 5.68 13.44 11.84
N PRO A 135 6.15 14.33 12.73
CA PRO A 135 5.51 14.61 14.02
C PRO A 135 4.14 15.28 13.91
N ASP A 136 3.78 15.86 12.76
CA ASP A 136 2.49 16.56 12.58
C ASP A 136 1.34 15.61 12.22
N TYR A 137 1.63 14.38 11.82
CA TYR A 137 0.61 13.37 11.53
C TYR A 137 0.45 12.40 12.69
N ASP A 138 -0.79 12.00 12.95
CA ASP A 138 -1.08 10.94 13.92
C ASP A 138 -0.84 9.54 13.34
N ARG A 139 -0.81 8.54 14.23
CA ARG A 139 -0.47 7.16 13.87
C ARG A 139 -1.49 6.44 13.01
N ARG A 140 -2.69 6.99 12.84
CA ARG A 140 -3.65 6.44 11.89
C ARG A 140 -3.10 6.55 10.48
N LEU A 141 -2.30 7.57 10.13
CA LEU A 141 -1.73 7.66 8.78
C LEU A 141 -0.81 6.47 8.47
N LEU A 142 0.13 6.15 9.35
CA LEU A 142 1.04 5.01 9.20
C LEU A 142 0.27 3.69 9.16
N LEU A 143 -0.66 3.49 10.10
CA LEU A 143 -1.48 2.28 10.14
C LEU A 143 -2.30 2.11 8.87
N SER A 144 -2.86 3.20 8.36
CA SER A 144 -3.71 3.18 7.18
C SER A 144 -2.90 2.91 5.93
N ALA A 145 -1.74 3.57 5.79
CA ALA A 145 -0.81 3.32 4.70
C ALA A 145 -0.35 1.87 4.69
N PHE A 146 0.07 1.35 5.84
CA PHE A 146 0.57 -0.01 5.89
C PHE A 146 -0.53 -1.04 5.58
N LEU A 147 -1.72 -0.92 6.19
CA LEU A 147 -2.84 -1.82 5.90
C LEU A 147 -3.32 -1.72 4.45
N HIS A 148 -3.30 -0.53 3.84
CA HIS A 148 -3.61 -0.31 2.44
C HIS A 148 -2.68 -1.12 1.53
N GLU A 149 -1.37 -1.01 1.76
CA GLU A 149 -0.38 -1.75 0.99
C GLU A 149 -0.48 -3.27 1.23
N LEU A 150 -0.86 -3.73 2.42
CA LEU A 150 -1.14 -5.17 2.65
C LEU A 150 -2.31 -5.70 1.82
N VAL A 151 -3.35 -4.89 1.58
CA VAL A 151 -4.44 -5.27 0.67
C VAL A 151 -3.92 -5.40 -0.76
N HIS A 152 -3.07 -4.46 -1.22
CA HIS A 152 -2.40 -4.59 -2.52
C HIS A 152 -1.55 -5.85 -2.60
N CYS A 153 -0.74 -6.15 -1.57
CA CYS A 153 0.03 -7.37 -1.50
C CYS A 153 -0.83 -8.62 -1.67
N TYR A 154 -1.94 -8.71 -0.93
CA TYR A 154 -2.85 -9.84 -1.01
C TYR A 154 -3.41 -10.04 -2.43
N LEU A 155 -3.91 -8.96 -3.03
CA LEU A 155 -4.48 -9.02 -4.37
C LEU A 155 -3.44 -9.37 -5.42
N PHE A 156 -2.22 -8.82 -5.33
CA PHE A 156 -1.14 -9.14 -6.26
C PHE A 156 -0.68 -10.59 -6.13
N ILE A 157 -0.63 -11.14 -4.92
CA ILE A 157 -0.29 -12.55 -4.70
C ILE A 157 -1.37 -13.48 -5.28
N GLN A 158 -2.66 -13.14 -5.14
CA GLN A 158 -3.77 -13.98 -5.60
C GLN A 158 -4.07 -13.84 -7.11
N CYS A 159 -3.95 -12.62 -7.65
CA CYS A 159 -4.42 -12.27 -9.00
C CYS A 159 -3.27 -11.96 -9.98
N GLY A 160 -2.03 -11.88 -9.48
CA GLY A 160 -0.86 -11.52 -10.28
C GLY A 160 -0.95 -10.09 -10.84
N PHE A 161 -0.30 -9.88 -11.99
CA PHE A 161 -0.19 -8.56 -12.61
C PHE A 161 -1.51 -7.98 -13.13
N THR A 162 -2.58 -8.77 -13.26
CA THR A 162 -3.89 -8.27 -13.74
C THR A 162 -4.55 -7.28 -12.76
N ALA A 163 -4.32 -7.44 -11.46
CA ALA A 163 -4.78 -6.49 -10.44
C ALA A 163 -4.03 -5.15 -10.51
N ARG A 164 -2.81 -5.13 -11.09
CA ARG A 164 -2.01 -3.91 -11.26
C ARG A 164 -2.53 -3.03 -12.39
N SER A 165 -3.08 -3.61 -13.46
CA SER A 165 -3.55 -2.87 -14.65
C SER A 165 -4.69 -1.88 -14.39
N HIS A 166 -5.39 -2.00 -13.25
CA HIS A 166 -6.51 -1.12 -12.87
C HIS A 166 -6.13 -0.07 -11.82
N GLY A 167 -4.83 0.21 -11.61
CA GLY A 167 -4.36 1.14 -10.58
C GLY A 167 -4.51 0.61 -9.14
N GLY A 168 -4.89 -0.66 -8.99
CA GLY A 168 -4.91 -1.40 -7.72
C GLY A 168 -6.16 -1.23 -6.85
N HIS A 169 -7.08 -0.31 -7.15
CA HIS A 169 -8.34 -0.09 -6.40
C HIS A 169 -9.54 -0.66 -7.15
N THR A 170 -9.50 -1.97 -7.39
CA THR A 170 -10.62 -2.68 -8.01
C THR A 170 -11.79 -2.81 -7.02
N ASP A 171 -12.94 -3.31 -7.48
CA ASP A 171 -14.08 -3.60 -6.61
C ASP A 171 -13.69 -4.57 -5.49
N GLY A 172 -12.85 -5.58 -5.81
CA GLY A 172 -12.27 -6.48 -4.81
C GLY A 172 -11.43 -5.76 -3.75
N PHE A 173 -10.64 -4.75 -4.14
CA PHE A 173 -9.88 -3.93 -3.18
C PHE A 173 -10.83 -3.17 -2.24
N HIS A 174 -11.84 -2.50 -2.78
CA HIS A 174 -12.80 -1.74 -1.98
C HIS A 174 -13.60 -2.64 -1.03
N ALA A 175 -13.96 -3.85 -1.46
CA ALA A 175 -14.63 -4.84 -0.62
C ALA A 175 -13.75 -5.25 0.58
N ILE A 176 -12.47 -5.56 0.35
CA ILE A 176 -11.53 -5.92 1.42
C ILE A 176 -11.31 -4.75 2.38
N VAL A 177 -11.09 -3.54 1.85
CA VAL A 177 -10.95 -2.33 2.65
C VAL A 177 -12.18 -2.09 3.52
N GLY A 178 -13.38 -2.29 2.98
CA GLY A 178 -14.63 -2.15 3.75
C GLY A 178 -14.73 -3.13 4.92
N ILE A 179 -14.22 -4.36 4.77
CA ILE A 179 -14.16 -5.35 5.86
C ILE A 179 -13.22 -4.87 6.97
N ILE A 180 -12.01 -4.44 6.60
CA ILE A 180 -10.99 -3.98 7.56
C ILE A 180 -11.46 -2.72 8.30
N ASP A 181 -11.99 -1.74 7.57
CA ASP A 181 -12.47 -0.47 8.14
C ASP A 181 -13.66 -0.72 9.07
N LYS A 182 -14.64 -1.55 8.69
CA LYS A 182 -15.74 -1.93 9.57
C LYS A 182 -15.25 -2.64 10.84
N TRP A 183 -14.24 -3.50 10.74
CA TRP A 183 -13.66 -4.20 11.89
C TRP A 183 -12.90 -3.27 12.84
N ALA A 184 -12.21 -2.26 12.30
CA ALA A 184 -11.48 -1.26 13.07
C ALA A 184 -12.41 -0.22 13.72
N GLY A 185 -13.58 0.01 13.10
CA GLY A 185 -14.54 1.07 13.40
C GLY A 185 -14.74 1.89 12.13
N SER A 186 -15.96 1.96 11.61
CA SER A 186 -16.20 2.57 10.29
C SER A 186 -15.71 4.01 10.21
N GLY A 187 -14.96 4.34 9.15
CA GLY A 187 -14.34 5.65 8.90
C GLY A 187 -13.15 5.96 9.82
N TYR A 188 -12.66 4.99 10.59
CA TYR A 188 -11.60 5.19 11.56
C TYR A 188 -10.20 5.13 10.93
N LEU A 189 -10.00 4.20 9.99
CA LEU A 189 -8.73 4.05 9.28
C LEU A 189 -8.72 4.83 7.97
N ARG A 190 -9.86 5.04 7.30
CA ARG A 190 -9.92 5.85 6.06
C ARG A 190 -8.89 5.39 5.03
N LEU A 191 -8.78 4.06 4.84
CA LEU A 191 -7.75 3.42 4.03
C LEU A 191 -7.71 3.95 2.58
N CYS A 192 -8.79 4.52 2.07
CA CYS A 192 -8.85 5.10 0.72
C CYS A 192 -8.56 6.62 0.67
N GLU A 193 -8.46 7.34 1.80
CA GLU A 193 -8.45 8.82 1.82
C GLU A 193 -7.07 9.45 2.00
N MET A 194 -6.02 8.66 2.26
CA MET A 194 -4.66 9.13 2.58
C MET A 194 -4.06 10.06 1.52
N LYS A 195 -4.38 9.87 0.23
CA LYS A 195 -3.92 10.71 -0.87
C LYS A 195 -4.85 11.92 -1.12
N ALA A 196 -6.13 11.79 -0.74
CA ALA A 196 -7.16 12.79 -0.99
C ALA A 196 -7.05 13.95 -0.01
N ASN A 197 -6.69 13.69 1.25
CA ASN A 197 -6.56 14.73 2.26
C ASN A 197 -5.76 14.28 3.50
N LEU A 198 -4.46 14.59 3.52
CA LEU A 198 -3.60 14.38 4.69
C LEU A 198 -4.10 15.13 5.94
N ASN A 199 -4.93 16.17 5.78
CA ASN A 199 -5.44 16.95 6.91
C ASN A 199 -6.33 16.13 7.85
N HIS A 200 -6.92 15.02 7.38
CA HIS A 200 -7.66 14.10 8.24
C HIS A 200 -6.77 13.41 9.30
N PHE A 201 -5.47 13.37 9.06
CA PHE A 201 -4.47 12.73 9.90
C PHE A 201 -3.58 13.74 10.63
N LEU A 202 -3.80 15.04 10.46
CA LEU A 202 -3.09 16.05 11.24
C LEU A 202 -3.51 15.94 12.71
N ASN A 203 -2.51 15.89 13.58
CA ASN A 203 -2.72 16.06 15.02
C ASN A 203 -2.99 17.54 15.36
N ASP A 204 -3.28 17.82 16.63
CA ASP A 204 -3.64 19.18 17.06
C ASP A 204 -2.52 20.20 16.77
N ARG A 205 -1.24 19.80 16.78
CA ARG A 205 -0.12 20.68 16.40
C ARG A 205 -0.12 20.97 14.91
N GLY A 206 -0.22 19.93 14.09
CA GLY A 206 -0.26 20.04 12.63
C GLY A 206 -1.45 20.88 12.15
N ARG A 207 -2.62 20.75 12.79
CA ARG A 207 -3.80 21.56 12.48
C ARG A 207 -3.58 23.05 12.77
N VAL A 208 -2.92 23.40 13.87
CA VAL A 208 -2.62 24.80 14.22
C VAL A 208 -1.64 25.43 13.23
N ILE A 209 -0.68 24.66 12.71
CA ILE A 209 0.27 25.12 11.69
C ILE A 209 -0.46 25.34 10.36
N ASP A 210 -1.30 24.40 9.94
CA ASP A 210 -2.07 24.48 8.69
C ASP A 210 -3.01 25.70 8.67
N VAL A 211 -3.74 25.95 9.78
CA VAL A 211 -4.62 27.12 9.93
C VAL A 211 -3.84 28.45 9.87
N LYS A 212 -2.59 28.49 10.36
CA LYS A 212 -1.76 29.69 10.29
C LYS A 212 -1.17 29.94 8.90
N LEU A 213 -1.02 28.91 8.06
CA LEU A 213 -0.33 29.01 6.77
C LEU A 213 -1.27 29.15 5.57
N GLY A 214 -2.58 28.95 5.73
CA GLY A 214 -3.62 29.39 4.79
C GLY A 214 -3.51 28.90 3.34
N THR A 215 -2.68 27.89 3.04
CA THR A 215 -2.34 27.51 1.67
C THR A 215 -2.47 26.01 1.43
N LEU A 216 -3.56 25.68 0.75
CA LEU A 216 -3.88 24.45 0.03
C LEU A 216 -2.66 23.60 -0.42
N ARG A 217 -2.37 22.52 0.31
CA ARG A 217 -1.91 21.27 -0.32
C ARG A 217 -3.13 20.54 -0.90
N GLY A 218 -3.70 21.12 -1.96
CA GLY A 218 -4.69 20.45 -2.79
C GLY A 218 -3.98 19.40 -3.64
N HIS A 219 -3.89 18.16 -3.15
CA HIS A 219 -3.37 17.06 -3.95
C HIS A 219 -4.41 16.74 -5.04
N ARG A 220 -4.05 16.98 -6.31
CA ARG A 220 -4.92 16.72 -7.46
C ARG A 220 -5.27 15.24 -7.56
N HIS A 221 -6.54 15.01 -7.92
CA HIS A 221 -7.21 13.73 -8.04
C HIS A 221 -6.83 13.05 -9.37
N ASP A 222 -5.63 12.47 -9.42
CA ASP A 222 -5.27 11.45 -10.40
C ASP A 222 -5.07 10.13 -9.64
N GLY A 223 -5.46 9.02 -10.27
CA GLY A 223 -5.42 7.65 -9.72
C GLY A 223 -4.10 7.30 -9.01
N CYS A 224 -4.06 6.16 -8.32
CA CYS A 224 -2.97 5.84 -7.41
C CYS A 224 -1.56 5.85 -8.07
N ASN A 225 -0.85 6.99 -8.06
CA ASN A 225 0.58 7.10 -8.40
C ASN A 225 1.49 6.24 -7.50
N GLN A 226 0.94 5.53 -6.50
CA GLN A 226 1.64 4.46 -5.78
C GLN A 226 1.86 3.22 -6.67
N SER A 227 1.42 3.24 -7.93
CA SER A 227 1.92 2.42 -9.02
C SER A 227 2.11 3.33 -10.25
N PRO A 228 3.19 3.19 -11.03
CA PRO A 228 3.31 3.93 -12.28
C PRO A 228 2.15 3.54 -13.20
N GLY A 229 1.30 4.50 -13.56
CA GLY A 229 0.30 4.31 -14.62
C GLY A 229 0.97 4.22 -15.99
N PRO A 230 0.30 3.67 -17.01
CA PRO A 230 0.83 3.64 -18.37
C PRO A 230 0.97 5.08 -18.87
N GLN A 231 2.17 5.45 -19.31
CA GLN A 231 2.42 6.79 -19.83
C GLN A 231 1.61 7.01 -21.10
N GLY A 232 0.92 8.16 -21.17
CA GLY A 232 0.26 8.62 -22.37
C GLY A 232 1.25 8.77 -23.53
N GLU A 233 0.79 8.39 -24.71
CA GLU A 233 1.49 8.43 -25.98
C GLU A 233 2.13 9.81 -26.20
N TYR A 234 3.47 9.87 -26.16
CA TYR A 234 4.19 10.94 -26.81
C TYR A 234 4.17 10.67 -28.31
N LEU A 235 3.43 11.50 -29.05
CA LEU A 235 3.60 11.62 -30.50
C LEU A 235 5.07 11.94 -30.79
N GLU A 236 5.82 10.97 -31.31
CA GLU A 236 7.09 11.21 -31.96
C GLU A 236 6.83 11.95 -33.27
N THR A 237 7.11 13.25 -33.27
CA THR A 237 7.36 14.00 -34.50
C THR A 237 8.63 13.43 -35.15
N ALA A 238 8.45 12.79 -36.30
CA ALA A 238 9.52 12.28 -37.15
C ALA A 238 10.50 13.41 -37.54
N GLY A 239 11.67 13.41 -36.90
CA GLY A 239 12.82 14.21 -37.26
C GLY A 239 13.80 13.40 -38.11
N PHE A 240 13.70 13.56 -39.42
CA PHE A 240 14.67 13.10 -40.42
C PHE A 240 16.06 13.68 -40.09
N ASN A 241 17.13 12.87 -40.10
CA ASN A 241 18.48 13.41 -40.25
C ASN A 241 19.38 12.43 -41.03
N PRO A 242 19.96 12.84 -42.18
CA PRO A 242 20.78 11.98 -43.03
C PRO A 242 22.26 12.06 -42.68
N GLY A 243 22.94 10.92 -42.85
CA GLY A 243 24.32 10.83 -43.30
C GLY A 243 25.41 11.01 -42.26
N TRP A 244 26.24 9.98 -42.11
CA TRP A 244 27.70 10.14 -42.07
C TRP A 244 28.38 8.98 -42.82
N VAL A 245 29.39 9.42 -43.57
CA VAL A 245 30.39 8.78 -44.44
C VAL A 245 30.96 7.46 -43.90
#